data_AF-A0A9D8IBS5-F1
#
_entry.id   AF-A0A9D8IBS5-F1
#
_cell.length_a   1.000
_cell.length_b   1.000
_cell.length_c   1.000
_cell.angle_alpha   90.00
_cell.angle_beta   90.00
_cell.angle_gamma   90.00
#
_symmetry.space_group_name_H-M   'P 1'
#
loop_
_entity.id
_entity.type
_entity.pdbx_description
1 polymer ?
#
loop_
_entity_poly.entity_id
_entity_poly.type
_entity_poly.pdbx_seq_one_letter_code
_entity_poly.pdbx_strand_id
1 'polypeptide(L)'
;MENSEENKEKKGRYRALAFIKGKTFAKEKDSDISENEIATWPYLMRKELLAAIICTIVLIVWSILFDAPLEELSDPTMTPNPAKAPWYFLGLQEMLVYFDPWIAGVVFPMLIIAGLMVIPYVDFNPKGNGYYTFKERKLAMLTFCFGFHVLWILLIIVGVFMRGPGWLWFWPWQEWDPHRVVAETNYDLTSFIGVKSNSFMGFIIGGAVLFGYFYSGISLPYRLLKSRKSVAIEKLGFVKYTMVAFLFLCMMALPIKVCLRLVFHIKYIWVTPWFNI
;
A
#
# COMPACT_ATOMS: atom_id res chain seq x y z
N MET A 1 74.27 -21.71 21.93
CA MET A 1 74.24 -21.63 20.45
C MET A 1 73.02 -22.39 20.01
N GLU A 2 72.11 -21.66 19.37
CA GLU A 2 70.90 -22.15 18.71
C GLU A 2 71.21 -23.27 17.72
N ASN A 3 70.30 -24.23 17.58
CA ASN A 3 69.59 -24.43 16.33
C ASN A 3 68.52 -25.50 16.51
N SER A 4 67.30 -25.20 16.11
CA SER A 4 66.72 -25.77 14.89
C SER A 4 65.21 -25.54 14.90
N GLU A 5 64.77 -24.78 13.89
CA GLU A 5 63.42 -24.76 13.36
C GLU A 5 62.77 -26.15 13.40
N GLU A 6 61.52 -26.28 13.85
CA GLU A 6 60.59 -27.19 13.18
C GLU A 6 59.12 -26.97 13.55
N ASN A 7 58.32 -27.01 12.49
CA ASN A 7 56.91 -27.36 12.44
C ASN A 7 55.85 -26.31 12.78
N LYS A 8 55.54 -25.56 11.72
CA LYS A 8 54.16 -25.25 11.31
C LYS A 8 53.27 -26.52 11.31
N GLU A 9 51.99 -26.27 11.58
CA GLU A 9 50.79 -27.08 11.29
C GLU A 9 50.19 -27.91 12.43
N LYS A 10 49.14 -27.34 13.04
CA LYS A 10 47.86 -28.01 13.27
C LYS A 10 46.75 -26.95 13.37
N LYS A 11 46.04 -26.70 12.27
CA LYS A 11 44.80 -25.91 12.26
C LYS A 11 43.73 -26.69 13.05
N GLY A 12 43.64 -26.42 14.35
CA GLY A 12 42.61 -26.95 15.22
C GLY A 12 41.23 -26.46 14.79
N ARG A 13 40.27 -27.38 14.73
CA ARG A 13 38.86 -27.12 14.44
C ARG A 13 38.24 -26.49 15.70
N TYR A 14 38.13 -25.16 15.74
CA TYR A 14 37.64 -24.46 16.93
C TYR A 14 36.15 -24.71 17.13
N ARG A 15 35.81 -25.46 18.19
CA ARG A 15 34.47 -25.52 18.76
C ARG A 15 34.38 -24.37 19.75
N ALA A 16 33.44 -23.44 19.55
CA ALA A 16 33.26 -22.31 20.45
C ALA A 16 32.92 -22.83 21.86
N LEU A 17 33.88 -22.70 22.79
CA LEU A 17 33.78 -23.26 24.14
C LEU A 17 33.37 -22.23 25.20
N ALA A 18 33.52 -20.94 24.96
CA ALA A 18 33.06 -19.91 25.88
C ALA A 18 32.96 -18.52 25.22
N PHE A 19 32.02 -17.72 25.70
CA PHE A 19 31.95 -16.29 25.44
C PHE A 19 33.01 -15.56 26.29
N ILE A 20 33.90 -14.82 25.63
CA ILE A 20 34.85 -13.91 26.29
C ILE A 20 34.25 -12.51 26.26
N LYS A 21 34.05 -11.92 27.44
CA LYS A 21 33.66 -10.51 27.55
C LYS A 21 34.91 -9.64 27.42
N GLY A 22 35.22 -9.25 26.20
CA GLY A 22 36.32 -8.33 25.86
C GLY A 22 35.89 -7.39 24.74
N LYS A 23 36.51 -6.21 24.65
CA LYS A 23 36.24 -5.24 23.57
C LYS A 23 36.65 -5.88 22.24
N THR A 24 35.65 -6.26 21.46
CA THR A 24 35.85 -6.74 20.10
C THR A 24 36.16 -5.55 19.19
N PHE A 25 36.91 -5.76 18.11
CA PHE A 25 37.09 -4.75 17.06
C PHE A 25 35.82 -4.54 16.22
N ALA A 26 34.70 -5.17 16.62
CA ALA A 26 33.40 -4.86 16.05
C ALA A 26 33.04 -3.43 16.46
N LYS A 27 32.69 -2.63 15.44
CA LYS A 27 32.29 -1.22 15.52
C LYS A 27 31.60 -0.90 16.85
N GLU A 28 32.12 0.09 17.56
CA GLU A 28 31.75 0.62 18.90
C GLU A 28 30.27 0.97 19.13
N LYS A 29 29.37 0.61 18.21
CA LYS A 29 27.92 0.81 18.34
C LYS A 29 27.22 -0.26 19.19
N ASP A 30 27.89 -1.38 19.47
CA ASP A 30 27.34 -2.50 20.25
C ASP A 30 27.77 -2.49 21.74
N SER A 31 28.52 -1.48 22.20
CA SER A 31 28.96 -1.40 23.60
C SER A 31 27.93 -0.84 24.57
N ASP A 32 26.92 -0.14 24.07
CA ASP A 32 25.84 0.41 24.88
C ASP A 32 24.67 -0.58 24.90
N ILE A 33 24.88 -1.75 25.52
CA ILE A 33 23.76 -2.66 25.85
C ILE A 33 22.82 -1.87 26.75
N SER A 34 21.68 -1.44 26.22
CA SER A 34 20.72 -0.69 27.02
C SER A 34 20.25 -1.57 28.19
N GLU A 35 20.03 -0.99 29.38
CA GLU A 35 19.65 -1.75 30.58
C GLU A 35 18.38 -2.60 30.40
N ASN A 36 17.58 -2.31 29.36
CA ASN A 36 16.35 -3.01 29.01
C ASN A 36 16.52 -4.13 27.96
N GLU A 37 17.73 -4.37 27.46
CA GLU A 37 18.00 -5.45 26.50
C GLU A 37 18.12 -6.79 27.21
N ILE A 38 17.23 -7.71 26.85
CA ILE A 38 17.21 -9.09 27.33
C ILE A 38 17.74 -10.02 26.24
N ALA A 39 18.40 -11.10 26.66
CA ALA A 39 18.91 -12.10 25.72
C ALA A 39 17.77 -12.74 24.88
N THR A 40 17.98 -12.85 23.57
CA THR A 40 17.04 -13.49 22.63
C THR A 40 16.67 -14.90 23.08
N TRP A 41 17.67 -15.68 23.47
CA TRP A 41 17.48 -16.98 24.11
C TRP A 41 17.57 -16.82 25.63
N PRO A 42 16.61 -17.35 26.41
CA PRO A 42 15.43 -18.10 26.00
C PRO A 42 14.17 -17.23 25.82
N TYR A 43 14.23 -15.93 26.13
CA TYR A 43 13.04 -15.11 26.35
C TYR A 43 12.22 -14.85 25.09
N LEU A 44 12.84 -14.34 24.01
CA LEU A 44 12.14 -14.08 22.76
C LEU A 44 11.73 -15.39 22.10
N MET A 45 12.65 -16.36 22.03
CA MET A 45 12.40 -17.62 21.34
C MET A 45 11.25 -18.43 21.98
N ARG A 46 11.10 -18.43 23.31
CA ARG A 46 9.95 -19.08 23.97
C ARG A 46 8.62 -18.43 23.58
N LYS A 47 8.57 -17.09 23.45
CA LYS A 47 7.38 -16.35 23.04
C LYS A 47 7.02 -16.63 21.59
N GLU A 48 8.01 -16.63 20.70
CA GLU A 48 7.83 -16.95 19.28
C GLU A 48 7.37 -18.39 19.08
N LEU A 49 7.96 -19.36 19.80
CA LEU A 49 7.53 -20.75 19.77
C LEU A 49 6.08 -20.91 20.24
N LEU A 50 5.71 -20.24 21.35
CA LEU A 50 4.33 -20.26 21.84
C LEU A 50 3.36 -19.65 20.82
N ALA A 51 3.72 -18.52 20.21
CA ALA A 51 2.92 -17.89 19.16
C ALA A 51 2.77 -18.82 17.94
N ALA A 52 3.84 -19.50 17.52
CA ALA A 52 3.81 -20.45 16.42
C ALA A 52 2.90 -21.65 16.72
N ILE A 53 2.96 -22.21 17.94
CA ILE A 53 2.06 -23.29 18.37
C ILE A 53 0.61 -22.81 18.35
N ILE A 54 0.32 -21.63 18.92
CA ILE A 54 -1.03 -21.06 18.93
C ILE A 54 -1.54 -20.84 17.50
N CYS A 55 -0.75 -20.22 16.62
CA CYS A 55 -1.12 -20.02 15.22
C CYS A 55 -1.38 -21.35 14.50
N THR A 56 -0.57 -22.37 14.76
CA THR A 56 -0.75 -23.71 14.17
C THR A 56 -2.06 -24.35 14.65
N ILE A 57 -2.35 -24.27 15.95
CA ILE A 57 -3.62 -24.78 16.50
C ILE A 57 -4.80 -24.03 15.87
N VAL A 58 -4.75 -22.70 15.79
CA VAL A 58 -5.81 -21.89 15.19
C VAL A 58 -6.04 -22.28 13.72
N LEU A 59 -4.98 -22.45 12.93
CA LEU A 59 -5.10 -22.87 11.53
C LEU A 59 -5.64 -24.29 11.37
N ILE A 60 -5.23 -25.24 12.23
CA ILE A 60 -5.76 -26.61 12.22
C ILE A 60 -7.24 -26.61 12.57
N VAL A 61 -7.64 -25.92 13.64
CA VAL A 61 -9.05 -25.81 14.04
C VAL A 61 -9.86 -25.16 12.92
N TRP A 62 -9.37 -24.07 12.33
CA TRP A 62 -10.04 -23.41 11.21
C TRP A 62 -10.23 -24.34 10.01
N SER A 63 -9.19 -25.11 9.65
CA SER A 63 -9.23 -26.07 8.54
C SER A 63 -10.15 -27.27 8.77
N ILE A 64 -10.45 -27.62 10.03
CA ILE A 64 -11.41 -28.68 10.37
C ILE A 64 -12.84 -28.13 10.33
N LEU A 65 -13.04 -26.86 10.70
CA LEU A 65 -14.36 -26.24 10.78
C LEU A 65 -14.88 -25.73 9.43
N PHE A 66 -13.99 -25.31 8.53
CA PHE A 66 -14.36 -24.70 7.26
C PHE A 66 -13.58 -25.32 6.10
N ASP A 67 -14.32 -25.86 5.13
CA ASP A 67 -13.74 -26.32 3.87
C ASP A 67 -13.19 -25.17 3.04
N ALA A 68 -12.11 -25.44 2.31
CA ALA A 68 -11.55 -24.47 1.38
C ALA A 68 -12.54 -24.24 0.22
N PRO A 69 -12.89 -22.97 -0.10
CA PRO A 69 -13.76 -22.66 -1.23
C PRO A 69 -12.98 -22.80 -2.54
N LEU A 70 -12.71 -24.04 -2.96
CA LEU A 70 -12.07 -24.35 -4.23
C LEU A 70 -13.15 -24.53 -5.31
N GLU A 71 -12.93 -23.91 -6.46
CA GLU A 71 -13.77 -24.10 -7.65
C GLU A 71 -13.49 -25.44 -8.34
N GLU A 72 -14.35 -25.81 -9.29
CA GLU A 72 -14.15 -26.98 -10.15
C GLU A 72 -12.87 -26.85 -11.00
N LEU A 73 -12.46 -27.97 -11.62
CA LEU A 73 -11.30 -27.96 -12.52
C LEU A 73 -11.53 -26.95 -13.65
N SER A 74 -10.47 -26.22 -14.00
CA SER A 74 -10.56 -25.12 -14.97
C SER A 74 -11.03 -25.62 -16.34
N ASP A 75 -12.13 -25.05 -16.84
CA ASP A 75 -12.62 -25.27 -18.20
C ASP A 75 -12.34 -24.02 -19.06
N PRO A 76 -11.52 -24.13 -20.13
CA PRO A 76 -11.26 -23.01 -21.03
C PRO A 76 -12.50 -22.49 -21.78
N THR A 77 -13.56 -23.28 -21.87
CA THR A 77 -14.79 -22.92 -22.60
C THR A 77 -15.77 -22.10 -21.75
N MET A 78 -15.59 -22.08 -20.43
CA MET A 78 -16.48 -21.41 -19.47
C MET A 78 -15.72 -20.38 -18.64
N THR A 79 -16.15 -19.12 -18.72
CA THR A 79 -15.63 -18.06 -17.84
C THR A 79 -16.57 -17.89 -16.65
N PRO A 80 -16.10 -18.03 -15.39
CA PRO A 80 -16.96 -17.87 -14.22
C PRO A 80 -17.50 -16.45 -14.14
N ASN A 81 -18.76 -16.33 -13.73
CA ASN A 81 -19.42 -15.03 -13.53
C ASN A 81 -20.06 -14.98 -12.14
N PRO A 82 -19.56 -14.16 -11.20
CA PRO A 82 -18.44 -13.22 -11.33
C PRO A 82 -17.06 -13.87 -11.18
N ALA A 83 -16.10 -13.51 -12.02
CA ALA A 83 -14.69 -13.86 -11.82
C ALA A 83 -14.08 -13.00 -10.70
N LYS A 84 -14.03 -13.53 -9.47
CA LYS A 84 -13.43 -12.85 -8.30
C LYS A 84 -11.97 -13.27 -8.13
N ALA A 85 -11.08 -12.29 -8.00
CA ALA A 85 -9.71 -12.54 -7.58
C ALA A 85 -9.67 -12.97 -6.10
N PRO A 86 -8.58 -13.62 -5.66
CA PRO A 86 -8.35 -13.87 -4.24
C PRO A 86 -8.49 -12.59 -3.41
N TRP A 87 -9.00 -12.71 -2.18
CA TRP A 87 -9.41 -11.57 -1.35
C TRP A 87 -8.32 -10.49 -1.16
N TYR A 88 -7.04 -10.87 -1.15
CA TYR A 88 -5.91 -9.95 -1.02
C TYR A 88 -5.64 -9.12 -2.28
N PHE A 89 -6.11 -9.57 -3.46
CA PHE A 89 -6.09 -8.81 -4.72
C PHE A 89 -7.40 -8.11 -5.03
N LEU A 90 -8.45 -8.36 -4.25
CA LEU A 90 -9.78 -7.85 -4.53
C LEU A 90 -9.85 -6.31 -4.48
N GLY A 91 -9.06 -5.69 -3.61
CA GLY A 91 -8.92 -4.22 -3.59
C GLY A 91 -8.32 -3.67 -4.89
N LEU A 92 -7.35 -4.37 -5.48
CA LEU A 92 -6.79 -4.03 -6.79
C LEU A 92 -7.83 -4.23 -7.89
N GLN A 93 -8.56 -5.34 -7.86
CA GLN A 93 -9.61 -5.62 -8.82
C GLN A 93 -10.71 -4.55 -8.79
N GLU A 94 -11.11 -4.11 -7.61
CA GLU A 94 -12.08 -3.03 -7.47
C GLU A 94 -11.54 -1.71 -8.04
N MET A 95 -10.24 -1.44 -7.89
CA MET A 95 -9.60 -0.27 -8.49
C MET A 95 -9.59 -0.31 -10.04
N LEU A 96 -9.57 -1.49 -10.67
CA LEU A 96 -9.67 -1.66 -12.13
C LEU A 96 -11.03 -1.23 -12.68
N VAL A 97 -12.05 -1.12 -11.84
CA VAL A 97 -13.33 -0.54 -12.27
C VAL A 97 -13.11 0.94 -12.57
N TYR A 98 -12.43 1.67 -11.69
CA TYR A 98 -12.37 3.14 -11.74
C TYR A 98 -11.28 3.70 -12.65
N PHE A 99 -10.19 2.96 -12.84
CA PHE A 99 -9.03 3.38 -13.62
C PHE A 99 -8.73 2.40 -14.74
N ASP A 100 -8.06 2.88 -15.78
CA ASP A 100 -7.56 2.01 -16.85
C ASP A 100 -6.60 0.94 -16.30
N PRO A 101 -6.57 -0.27 -16.89
CA PRO A 101 -5.85 -1.42 -16.32
C PRO A 101 -4.37 -1.20 -16.04
N TRP A 102 -3.69 -0.39 -16.85
CA TRP A 102 -2.26 -0.11 -16.64
C TRP A 102 -2.02 0.84 -15.45
N ILE A 103 -2.92 1.79 -15.19
CA ILE A 103 -2.80 2.71 -14.04
C ILE A 103 -3.04 1.94 -12.75
N ALA A 104 -4.15 1.20 -12.69
CA ALA A 104 -4.53 0.42 -11.53
C ALA A 104 -3.62 -0.80 -11.30
N GLY A 105 -3.28 -1.55 -12.34
CA GLY A 105 -2.51 -2.78 -12.23
C GLY A 105 -0.99 -2.57 -12.14
N VAL A 106 -0.45 -1.47 -12.67
CA VAL A 106 1.01 -1.27 -12.78
C VAL A 106 1.47 0.00 -12.08
N VAL A 107 0.92 1.17 -12.45
CA VAL A 107 1.39 2.46 -11.91
C VAL A 107 1.16 2.58 -10.40
N PHE A 108 -0.06 2.36 -9.91
CA PHE A 108 -0.35 2.52 -8.49
C PHE A 108 0.42 1.53 -7.60
N PRO A 109 0.53 0.22 -7.92
CA PRO A 109 1.38 -0.69 -7.18
C PRO A 109 2.85 -0.26 -7.15
N MET A 110 3.41 0.20 -8.28
CA MET A 110 4.77 0.73 -8.32
C MET A 110 4.92 1.99 -7.45
N LEU A 111 3.95 2.89 -7.46
CA LEU A 111 3.95 4.08 -6.61
C LEU A 111 3.85 3.75 -5.12
N ILE A 112 3.08 2.71 -4.75
CA ILE A 112 3.01 2.24 -3.36
C ILE A 112 4.37 1.72 -2.92
N ILE A 113 5.02 0.87 -3.72
CA ILE A 113 6.35 0.32 -3.42
C ILE A 113 7.39 1.43 -3.35
N ALA A 114 7.44 2.33 -4.34
CA ALA A 114 8.33 3.48 -4.33
C ALA A 114 8.07 4.40 -3.13
N GLY A 115 6.80 4.61 -2.78
CA GLY A 115 6.39 5.36 -1.59
C GLY A 115 6.94 4.75 -0.30
N LEU A 116 6.87 3.43 -0.14
CA LEU A 116 7.43 2.72 1.01
C LEU A 116 8.96 2.85 1.07
N MET A 117 9.66 2.76 -0.06
CA MET A 117 11.11 2.97 -0.13
C MET A 117 11.52 4.41 0.20
N VAL A 118 10.65 5.38 -0.07
CA VAL A 118 10.89 6.81 0.16
C VAL A 118 10.74 7.20 1.63
N ILE A 119 9.98 6.45 2.43
CA ILE A 119 9.74 6.73 3.86
C ILE A 119 11.02 7.11 4.64
N PRO A 120 12.10 6.32 4.64
CA PRO A 120 13.31 6.63 5.43
C PRO A 120 14.01 7.94 5.00
N TYR A 121 13.80 8.41 3.77
CA TYR A 121 14.42 9.65 3.27
C TYR A 121 13.60 10.91 3.58
N VAL A 122 12.29 10.72 3.72
CA VAL A 122 11.31 11.78 3.98
C VAL A 122 11.07 11.97 5.47
N ASP A 123 11.03 10.89 6.24
CA ASP A 123 10.74 10.91 7.66
C ASP A 123 11.95 11.41 8.46
N PHE A 124 11.88 12.64 8.93
CA PHE A 124 12.91 13.29 9.75
C PHE A 124 12.62 13.22 11.26
N ASN A 125 11.53 12.57 11.69
CA ASN A 125 11.17 12.54 13.10
C ASN A 125 11.77 11.30 13.79
N PRO A 126 12.80 11.41 14.64
CA PRO A 126 13.39 10.25 15.30
C PRO A 126 12.48 9.63 16.38
N LYS A 127 11.46 10.37 16.85
CA LYS A 127 10.52 9.89 17.88
C LYS A 127 9.55 8.87 17.31
N GLY A 128 9.09 7.92 18.12
CA GLY A 128 8.23 6.82 17.68
C GLY A 128 8.90 5.76 16.81
N ASN A 129 10.24 5.70 16.78
CA ASN A 129 10.96 4.60 16.17
C ASN A 129 11.15 3.47 17.20
N GLY A 130 10.70 2.25 16.86
CA GLY A 130 10.82 1.08 17.73
C GLY A 130 9.75 0.91 18.82
N TYR A 131 8.76 1.80 18.91
CA TYR A 131 7.60 1.64 19.80
C TYR A 131 6.32 2.25 19.19
N TYR A 132 5.17 1.76 19.61
CA TYR A 132 3.87 2.21 19.11
C TYR A 132 3.47 3.55 19.74
N THR A 133 3.32 4.60 18.93
CA THR A 133 2.85 5.92 19.36
C THR A 133 2.01 6.61 18.29
N PHE A 134 0.80 7.02 18.65
CA PHE A 134 -0.05 7.83 17.77
C PHE A 134 0.21 9.33 17.91
N LYS A 135 0.55 9.80 19.12
CA LYS A 135 0.64 11.24 19.42
C LYS A 135 1.83 11.91 18.75
N GLU A 136 2.93 11.19 18.59
CA GLU A 136 4.20 11.74 18.09
C GLU A 136 4.32 11.71 16.56
N ARG A 137 3.52 10.88 15.89
CA ARG A 137 3.54 10.66 14.43
C ARG A 137 2.15 10.77 13.80
N LYS A 138 1.31 11.69 14.30
CA LYS A 138 -0.11 11.81 13.90
C LYS A 138 -0.30 11.82 12.37
N LEU A 139 0.45 12.64 11.63
CA LEU A 139 0.28 12.73 10.18
C LEU A 139 0.58 11.40 9.46
N ALA A 140 1.71 10.77 9.78
CA ALA A 140 2.11 9.50 9.17
C ALA A 140 1.12 8.38 9.52
N MET A 141 0.73 8.27 10.80
CA MET A 141 -0.22 7.28 11.26
C MET A 141 -1.61 7.49 10.67
N LEU A 142 -2.12 8.73 10.63
CA LEU A 142 -3.42 9.03 10.02
C LEU A 142 -3.41 8.73 8.52
N THR A 143 -2.34 9.09 7.81
CA THR A 143 -2.22 8.79 6.38
C THR A 143 -2.19 7.29 6.12
N PHE A 144 -1.45 6.53 6.93
CA PHE A 144 -1.41 5.06 6.84
C PHE A 144 -2.76 4.43 7.18
N CYS A 145 -3.39 4.83 8.29
CA CYS A 145 -4.70 4.31 8.69
C CYS A 145 -5.76 4.64 7.63
N PHE A 146 -5.76 5.85 7.08
CA PHE A 146 -6.66 6.21 6.00
C PHE A 146 -6.40 5.40 4.73
N GLY A 147 -5.16 5.36 4.24
CA GLY A 147 -4.82 4.63 3.01
C GLY A 147 -5.06 3.13 3.11
N PHE A 148 -4.57 2.49 4.17
CA PHE A 148 -4.68 1.04 4.34
C PHE A 148 -6.04 0.62 4.90
N HIS A 149 -6.46 1.14 6.05
CA HIS A 149 -7.68 0.64 6.69
C HIS A 149 -8.95 1.23 6.07
N VAL A 150 -8.95 2.51 5.71
CA VAL A 150 -10.17 3.15 5.17
C VAL A 150 -10.29 2.93 3.67
N LEU A 151 -9.22 3.06 2.87
CA LEU A 151 -9.33 2.84 1.42
C LEU A 151 -9.18 1.36 1.06
N TRP A 152 -8.04 0.74 1.37
CA TRP A 152 -7.75 -0.62 0.88
C TRP A 152 -8.73 -1.68 1.39
N ILE A 153 -8.97 -1.73 2.71
CA ILE A 153 -9.93 -2.70 3.29
C ILE A 153 -11.35 -2.43 2.81
N LEU A 154 -11.76 -1.16 2.67
CA LEU A 154 -13.09 -0.83 2.15
C LEU A 154 -13.27 -1.33 0.72
N LEU A 155 -12.26 -1.20 -0.15
CA LEU A 155 -12.33 -1.75 -1.51
C LEU A 155 -12.47 -3.27 -1.51
N ILE A 156 -11.80 -3.96 -0.58
CA ILE A 156 -11.98 -5.41 -0.40
C ILE A 156 -13.43 -5.70 0.03
N ILE A 157 -13.96 -5.00 1.04
CA ILE A 157 -15.35 -5.19 1.50
C ILE A 157 -16.34 -4.97 0.35
N VAL A 158 -16.16 -3.90 -0.43
CA VAL A 158 -16.97 -3.60 -1.62
C VAL A 158 -16.88 -4.74 -2.64
N GLY A 159 -15.67 -5.22 -2.95
CA GLY A 159 -15.49 -6.33 -3.89
C GLY A 159 -16.08 -7.66 -3.42
N VAL A 160 -16.05 -7.94 -2.11
CA VAL A 160 -16.60 -9.19 -1.57
C VAL A 160 -18.13 -9.15 -1.60
N PHE A 161 -18.72 -8.11 -1.01
CA PHE A 161 -20.13 -8.08 -0.64
C PHE A 161 -21.02 -7.28 -1.60
N MET A 162 -20.47 -6.27 -2.29
CA MET A 162 -21.26 -5.35 -3.12
C MET A 162 -21.11 -5.64 -4.62
N ARG A 163 -20.09 -6.39 -5.04
CA ARG A 163 -19.89 -6.81 -6.43
C ARG A 163 -20.56 -8.15 -6.70
N GLY A 164 -21.57 -8.13 -7.57
CA GLY A 164 -22.35 -9.28 -8.01
C GLY A 164 -22.02 -9.73 -9.45
N PRO A 165 -22.95 -10.44 -10.13
CA PRO A 165 -22.79 -10.88 -11.51
C PRO A 165 -22.42 -9.73 -12.46
N GLY A 166 -21.50 -9.99 -13.39
CA GLY A 166 -20.98 -9.00 -14.34
C GLY A 166 -20.08 -7.93 -13.71
N TRP A 167 -19.65 -8.13 -12.45
CA TRP A 167 -18.99 -7.11 -11.62
C TRP A 167 -19.84 -5.84 -11.42
N LEU A 168 -21.16 -5.98 -11.50
CA LEU A 168 -22.08 -4.87 -11.28
C LEU A 168 -22.18 -4.53 -9.80
N TRP A 169 -22.53 -3.27 -9.53
CA TRP A 169 -22.76 -2.78 -8.18
C TRP A 169 -24.15 -3.17 -7.67
N PHE A 170 -24.18 -3.84 -6.52
CA PHE A 170 -25.37 -4.15 -5.75
C PHE A 170 -25.23 -3.58 -4.35
N TRP A 171 -26.28 -2.91 -3.88
CA TRP A 171 -26.32 -2.49 -2.48
C TRP A 171 -26.53 -3.71 -1.57
N PRO A 172 -26.07 -3.68 -0.30
CA PRO A 172 -26.17 -4.83 0.60
C PRO A 172 -27.59 -5.34 0.84
N TRP A 173 -28.61 -4.51 0.61
CA TRP A 173 -30.03 -4.84 0.72
C TRP A 173 -30.67 -5.25 -0.61
N GLN A 174 -29.90 -5.31 -1.71
CA GLN A 174 -30.38 -5.67 -3.03
C GLN A 174 -29.98 -7.10 -3.38
N GLU A 175 -30.93 -7.90 -3.83
CA GLU A 175 -30.66 -9.26 -4.30
C GLU A 175 -29.86 -9.26 -5.60
N TRP A 176 -28.99 -10.25 -5.76
CA TRP A 176 -28.19 -10.43 -6.96
C TRP A 176 -29.03 -11.12 -8.03
N ASP A 177 -29.36 -10.38 -9.08
CA ASP A 177 -30.02 -10.90 -10.27
C ASP A 177 -28.98 -11.28 -11.34
N PRO A 178 -28.81 -12.57 -11.68
CA PRO A 178 -27.86 -13.03 -12.70
C PRO A 178 -28.17 -12.53 -14.12
N HIS A 179 -29.42 -12.18 -14.41
CA HIS A 179 -29.86 -11.77 -15.75
C HIS A 179 -29.86 -10.26 -15.95
N ARG A 180 -29.51 -9.51 -14.90
CA ARG A 180 -29.43 -8.05 -14.94
C ARG A 180 -28.21 -7.61 -15.74
N VAL A 181 -28.43 -7.23 -16.99
CA VAL A 181 -27.42 -6.59 -17.84
C VAL A 181 -27.69 -5.09 -17.89
N VAL A 182 -27.20 -4.35 -16.90
CA VAL A 182 -27.30 -2.88 -16.92
C VAL A 182 -26.12 -2.33 -17.71
N ALA A 183 -26.40 -1.73 -18.86
CA ALA A 183 -25.44 -0.83 -19.50
C ALA A 183 -25.35 0.43 -18.65
N GLU A 184 -24.28 0.58 -17.86
CA GLU A 184 -24.05 1.82 -17.12
C GLU A 184 -23.92 2.98 -18.13
N THR A 185 -24.84 3.94 -18.07
CA THR A 185 -24.80 5.18 -18.86
C THR A 185 -23.75 6.12 -18.27
N ASN A 186 -22.50 5.80 -18.54
CA ASN A 186 -21.36 6.57 -18.08
C ASN A 186 -20.96 7.63 -19.11
N TYR A 187 -20.64 8.83 -18.64
CA TYR A 187 -20.24 9.95 -19.48
C TYR A 187 -18.80 10.39 -19.20
N ASP A 188 -18.17 11.02 -20.18
CA ASP A 188 -16.89 11.68 -19.99
C ASP A 188 -17.11 13.09 -19.43
N LEU A 189 -16.17 13.57 -18.62
CA LEU A 189 -16.23 14.90 -18.01
C LEU A 189 -16.42 16.01 -19.05
N THR A 190 -15.74 15.90 -20.19
CA THR A 190 -15.81 16.87 -21.29
C THR A 190 -17.17 16.83 -21.99
N SER A 191 -17.79 15.65 -22.07
CA SER A 191 -19.14 15.49 -22.62
C SER A 191 -20.20 16.16 -21.74
N PHE A 192 -19.98 16.23 -20.41
CA PHE A 192 -20.84 17.01 -19.50
C PHE A 192 -20.83 18.51 -19.83
N ILE A 193 -19.72 19.04 -20.36
CA ILE A 193 -19.55 20.43 -20.78
C ILE A 193 -20.03 20.62 -22.25
N GLY A 194 -20.53 19.58 -22.90
CA GLY A 194 -20.97 19.61 -24.30
C GLY A 194 -19.81 19.55 -25.31
N VAL A 195 -18.59 19.23 -24.87
CA VAL A 195 -17.41 19.11 -25.74
C VAL A 195 -17.13 17.63 -26.00
N LYS A 196 -16.97 17.25 -27.28
CA LYS A 196 -16.59 15.88 -27.63
C LYS A 196 -15.24 15.52 -27.01
N SER A 197 -15.17 14.40 -26.29
CA SER A 197 -13.96 13.95 -25.57
C SER A 197 -12.75 13.77 -26.48
N ASN A 198 -12.97 13.29 -27.70
CA ASN A 198 -11.92 13.04 -28.69
C ASN A 198 -11.46 14.32 -29.44
N SER A 199 -12.04 15.48 -29.13
CA SER A 199 -11.62 16.76 -29.71
C SER A 199 -10.36 17.28 -29.02
N PHE A 200 -9.56 18.08 -29.73
CA PHE A 200 -8.43 18.81 -29.16
C PHE A 200 -8.84 19.66 -27.95
N MET A 201 -10.03 20.28 -27.98
CA MET A 201 -10.56 21.02 -26.82
C MET A 201 -10.85 20.10 -25.62
N GLY A 202 -11.38 18.89 -25.86
CA GLY A 202 -11.61 17.90 -24.82
C GLY A 202 -10.30 17.46 -24.16
N PHE A 203 -9.26 17.25 -24.97
CA PHE A 203 -7.91 16.94 -24.47
C PHE A 203 -7.35 18.05 -23.58
N ILE A 204 -7.45 19.31 -23.99
CA ILE A 204 -6.94 20.45 -23.20
C ILE A 204 -7.72 20.61 -21.90
N ILE A 205 -9.05 20.47 -21.92
CA ILE A 205 -9.88 20.59 -20.71
C ILE A 205 -9.57 19.47 -19.72
N GLY A 206 -9.55 18.21 -20.18
CA GLY A 206 -9.25 17.07 -19.33
C GLY A 206 -7.84 17.16 -18.72
N GLY A 207 -6.85 17.53 -19.54
CA GLY A 207 -5.49 17.80 -19.08
C GLY A 207 -5.44 18.95 -18.08
N ALA A 208 -6.10 20.08 -18.36
CA ALA A 208 -6.13 21.23 -17.46
C ALA A 208 -6.77 20.91 -16.10
N VAL A 209 -7.82 20.07 -16.06
CA VAL A 209 -8.42 19.61 -14.81
C VAL A 209 -7.44 18.73 -14.02
N LEU A 210 -6.78 17.79 -14.68
CA LEU A 210 -5.81 16.91 -14.01
C LEU A 210 -4.58 17.67 -13.51
N PHE A 211 -3.98 18.51 -14.35
CA PHE A 211 -2.86 19.37 -13.96
C PHE A 211 -3.29 20.36 -12.87
N GLY A 212 -4.50 20.91 -12.97
CA GLY A 212 -5.10 21.76 -11.94
C GLY A 212 -5.22 21.03 -10.59
N TYR A 213 -5.66 19.77 -10.59
CA TYR A 213 -5.71 18.94 -9.39
C TYR A 213 -4.34 18.77 -8.73
N PHE A 214 -3.31 18.36 -9.48
CA PHE A 214 -1.97 18.20 -8.92
C PHE A 214 -1.34 19.54 -8.52
N TYR A 215 -1.45 20.57 -9.36
CA TYR A 215 -0.87 21.87 -9.10
C TYR A 215 -1.51 22.54 -7.86
N SER A 216 -2.84 22.54 -7.78
CA SER A 216 -3.55 23.10 -6.63
C SER A 216 -3.35 22.27 -5.37
N GLY A 217 -3.38 20.94 -5.48
CA GLY A 217 -3.17 20.02 -4.36
C GLY A 217 -1.76 20.13 -3.76
N ILE A 218 -0.74 20.43 -4.56
CA ILE A 218 0.63 20.65 -4.06
C ILE A 218 0.78 22.10 -3.57
N SER A 219 0.37 23.09 -4.37
CA SER A 219 0.66 24.49 -4.12
C SER A 219 -0.17 25.11 -3.00
N LEU A 220 -1.46 24.76 -2.90
CA LEU A 220 -2.37 25.36 -1.91
C LEU A 220 -1.97 24.99 -0.48
N PRO A 221 -1.78 23.70 -0.11
CA PRO A 221 -1.35 23.35 1.24
C PRO A 221 0.05 23.87 1.53
N TYR A 222 0.95 23.92 0.54
CA TYR A 222 2.29 24.49 0.70
C TYR A 222 2.24 25.96 1.10
N ARG A 223 1.45 26.77 0.37
CA ARG A 223 1.27 28.20 0.67
C ARG A 223 0.60 28.41 2.02
N LEU A 224 -0.43 27.63 2.35
CA LEU A 224 -1.14 27.72 3.63
C LEU A 224 -0.22 27.40 4.82
N LEU A 225 0.52 26.30 4.73
CA LEU A 225 1.45 25.87 5.79
C LEU A 225 2.66 26.80 5.91
N LYS A 226 3.13 27.40 4.80
CA LYS A 226 4.16 28.45 4.80
C LYS A 226 3.66 29.74 5.44
N SER A 227 2.42 30.15 5.14
CA SER A 227 1.77 31.30 5.77
C SER A 227 1.61 31.12 7.28
N ARG A 228 1.34 29.87 7.73
CA ARG A 228 1.26 29.50 9.15
C ARG A 228 2.61 29.24 9.83
N LYS A 229 3.75 29.45 9.15
CA LYS A 229 5.12 29.16 9.65
C LYS A 229 5.24 27.79 10.33
N SER A 230 4.64 26.76 9.71
CA SER A 230 4.67 25.41 10.29
C SER A 230 6.08 24.82 10.25
N VAL A 231 6.57 24.39 11.41
CA VAL A 231 7.88 23.73 11.61
C VAL A 231 8.05 22.51 10.68
N ALA A 232 6.95 21.87 10.27
CA ALA A 232 6.98 20.73 9.37
C ALA A 232 7.49 21.08 7.96
N ILE A 233 7.12 22.24 7.40
CA ILE A 233 7.55 22.64 6.04
C ILE A 233 9.00 23.11 6.03
N GLU A 234 9.42 23.83 7.06
CA GLU A 234 10.81 24.30 7.18
C GLU A 234 11.80 23.12 7.24
N LYS A 235 11.42 22.03 7.93
CA LYS A 235 12.25 20.83 8.03
C LYS A 235 12.18 19.90 6.81
N LEU A 236 11.02 19.80 6.17
CA LEU A 236 10.80 18.89 5.04
C LEU A 236 11.47 19.42 3.75
N GLY A 237 11.54 20.74 3.58
CA GLY A 237 12.05 21.36 2.35
C GLY A 237 11.11 21.14 1.16
N PHE A 238 11.36 21.87 0.06
CA PHE A 238 10.44 21.87 -1.09
C PHE A 238 10.36 20.51 -1.81
N VAL A 239 11.50 19.85 -2.03
CA VAL A 239 11.56 18.60 -2.81
C VAL A 239 10.84 17.46 -2.10
N LYS A 240 11.14 17.22 -0.81
CA LYS A 240 10.50 16.14 -0.06
C LYS A 240 9.01 16.41 0.15
N TYR A 241 8.62 17.67 0.35
CA TYR A 241 7.22 18.06 0.41
C TYR A 241 6.48 17.69 -0.88
N THR A 242 7.01 18.09 -2.03
CA THR A 242 6.38 17.83 -3.33
C THR A 242 6.23 16.34 -3.58
N MET A 243 7.24 15.54 -3.21
CA MET A 243 7.17 14.08 -3.33
C MET A 243 6.07 13.46 -2.44
N VAL A 244 5.99 13.86 -1.17
CA VAL A 244 4.94 13.38 -0.26
C VAL A 244 3.55 13.84 -0.72
N ALA A 245 3.43 15.10 -1.13
CA ALA A 245 2.18 15.66 -1.62
C ALA A 245 1.73 14.95 -2.90
N PHE A 246 2.64 14.64 -3.83
CA PHE A 246 2.34 13.86 -5.01
C PHE A 246 1.80 12.46 -4.67
N LEU A 247 2.49 11.71 -3.83
CA LEU A 247 2.04 10.38 -3.39
C LEU A 247 0.68 10.43 -2.68
N PHE A 248 0.48 11.43 -1.82
CA PHE A 248 -0.78 11.66 -1.13
C PHE A 248 -1.92 12.00 -2.11
N LEU A 249 -1.66 12.81 -3.13
CA LEU A 249 -2.66 13.14 -4.16
C LEU A 249 -2.98 11.95 -5.06
N CYS A 250 -2.01 11.08 -5.37
CA CYS A 250 -2.26 9.81 -6.05
C CYS A 250 -3.18 8.91 -5.20
N MET A 251 -2.94 8.83 -3.89
CA MET A 251 -3.82 8.11 -2.97
C MET A 251 -5.24 8.71 -2.93
N MET A 252 -5.36 10.04 -2.88
CA MET A 252 -6.64 10.73 -2.87
C MET A 252 -7.38 10.67 -4.20
N ALA A 253 -6.68 10.44 -5.31
CA ALA A 253 -7.31 10.30 -6.62
C ALA A 253 -8.30 9.13 -6.65
N LEU A 254 -8.03 8.05 -5.92
CA LEU A 254 -8.90 6.88 -5.85
C LEU A 254 -10.29 7.20 -5.26
N PRO A 255 -10.43 7.66 -4.00
CA PRO A 255 -11.75 7.96 -3.43
C PRO A 255 -12.46 9.09 -4.19
N ILE A 256 -11.71 10.06 -4.74
CA ILE A 256 -12.28 11.10 -5.61
C ILE A 256 -12.88 10.46 -6.87
N LYS A 257 -12.15 9.55 -7.53
CA LYS A 257 -12.63 8.87 -8.73
C LYS A 257 -13.82 7.96 -8.45
N VAL A 258 -13.82 7.25 -7.32
CA VAL A 258 -14.96 6.46 -6.85
C VAL A 258 -16.20 7.36 -6.68
N CYS A 259 -16.05 8.50 -5.99
CA CYS A 259 -17.13 9.46 -5.80
C CYS A 259 -17.65 10.03 -7.13
N LEU A 260 -16.74 10.45 -8.04
CA LEU A 260 -17.11 10.94 -9.37
C LEU A 260 -17.89 9.90 -10.17
N ARG A 261 -17.53 8.62 -10.05
CA ARG A 261 -18.23 7.54 -10.73
C ARG A 261 -19.60 7.27 -10.13
N LEU A 262 -19.69 7.17 -8.80
CA LEU A 262 -20.94 6.80 -8.12
C LEU A 262 -21.98 7.93 -8.10
N VAL A 263 -21.55 9.19 -7.95
CA VAL A 263 -22.45 10.34 -7.77
C VAL A 263 -22.76 11.05 -9.09
N PHE A 264 -21.75 11.17 -9.97
CA PHE A 264 -21.87 11.97 -11.19
C PHE A 264 -21.82 11.13 -12.49
N HIS A 265 -21.68 9.80 -12.39
CA HIS A 265 -21.55 8.89 -13.54
C HIS A 265 -20.40 9.28 -14.50
N ILE A 266 -19.35 9.91 -13.97
CA ILE A 266 -18.17 10.33 -14.75
C ILE A 266 -17.17 9.18 -14.82
N LYS A 267 -16.95 8.64 -16.01
CA LYS A 267 -15.99 7.56 -16.24
C LYS A 267 -14.58 8.09 -16.45
N TYR A 268 -14.42 9.01 -17.39
CA TYR A 268 -13.13 9.57 -17.77
C TYR A 268 -13.10 11.10 -17.59
N ILE A 269 -12.05 11.57 -16.92
CA ILE A 269 -11.69 12.97 -16.74
C ILE A 269 -10.84 13.43 -17.94
N TRP A 270 -9.90 12.58 -18.36
CA TRP A 270 -9.03 12.86 -19.50
C TRP A 270 -8.99 11.66 -20.43
N VAL A 271 -9.43 11.87 -21.67
CA VAL A 271 -9.46 10.84 -22.72
C VAL A 271 -8.33 11.14 -23.70
N THR A 272 -7.49 10.14 -23.97
CA THR A 272 -6.43 10.23 -24.99
C THR A 272 -6.44 8.96 -25.85
N PRO A 273 -5.81 8.97 -27.04
CA PRO A 273 -5.71 7.77 -27.87
C PRO A 273 -5.00 6.59 -27.20
N TRP A 274 -4.20 6.85 -26.16
CA TRP A 274 -3.31 5.87 -25.54
C TRP A 274 -3.77 5.42 -24.15
N PHE A 275 -4.37 6.33 -23.39
CA PHE A 275 -4.83 6.08 -22.03
C PHE A 275 -5.98 7.03 -21.64
N ASN A 276 -6.78 6.59 -20.68
CA ASN A 276 -7.84 7.39 -20.09
C ASN A 276 -7.68 7.45 -18.56
N ILE A 277 -7.97 8.61 -17.97
CA ILE A 277 -7.84 8.87 -16.52
C ILE A 277 -9.18 9.18 -15.91
#